data_AF-A0A376UC32-F1
#
_entry.id   AF-A0A376UC32-F1
#
_cell.length_a   1.000
_cell.length_b   1.000
_cell.length_c   1.000
_cell.angle_alpha   90.00
_cell.angle_beta   90.00
_cell.angle_gamma   90.00
#
_symmetry.space_group_name_H-M   'P 1'
#
loop_
_entity.id
_entity.type
_entity.pdbx_description
1 polymer ?
#
loop_
_entity_poly.entity_id
_entity_poly.type
_entity_poly.pdbx_seq_one_letter_code
_entity_poly.pdbx_strand_id
1 'polypeptide(L)'
;MVKPQIGREGISGLGTLLSGVYIELQPGAKGSKMDKYDLLDSPPLAPPDAKGIRVILDSKKAGQLSPGDPVLFRGYRVGSVETSTFDTQNAISAINCSSMHLMTDW
;
A
#
# COMPACT_ATOMS: atom_id res chain seq x y z
N MET A 1 -10.78 -6.81 -4.59
CA MET A 1 -11.85 -7.57 -3.90
C MET A 1 -11.49 -7.74 -2.44
N VAL A 2 -12.47 -7.97 -1.56
CA VAL A 2 -12.23 -8.18 -0.12
C VAL A 2 -12.60 -9.61 0.24
N LYS A 3 -11.60 -10.37 0.71
CA LYS A 3 -11.69 -11.77 1.11
C LYS A 3 -10.95 -11.96 2.44
N PRO A 4 -11.21 -13.03 3.21
CA PRO A 4 -10.49 -13.24 4.45
C PRO A 4 -9.04 -13.64 4.10
N GLN A 5 -8.07 -12.96 4.70
CA GLN A 5 -6.65 -13.25 4.50
C GLN A 5 -5.92 -13.35 5.84
N ILE A 6 -5.00 -14.30 5.90
CA ILE A 6 -4.06 -14.48 7.00
C ILE A 6 -2.67 -14.72 6.41
N GLY A 7 -1.69 -13.95 6.88
CA GLY A 7 -0.31 -14.02 6.39
C GLY A 7 0.66 -13.38 7.38
N ARG A 8 1.93 -13.30 6.97
CA ARG A 8 2.98 -12.70 7.81
C ARG A 8 2.75 -11.20 8.03
N GLU A 9 2.12 -10.57 7.05
CA GLU A 9 1.68 -9.18 7.00
C GLU A 9 0.48 -8.87 7.91
N GLY A 10 -0.22 -9.89 8.43
CA GLY A 10 -1.32 -9.74 9.38
C GLY A 10 -2.59 -10.47 8.97
N ILE A 11 -3.72 -9.99 9.50
CA ILE A 11 -5.05 -10.57 9.30
C ILE A 11 -5.97 -9.47 8.74
N SER A 12 -6.69 -9.77 7.67
CA SER A 12 -7.64 -8.83 7.04
C SER A 12 -8.92 -9.56 6.58
N GLY A 13 -9.98 -8.78 6.34
CA GLY A 13 -11.21 -9.30 5.76
C GLY A 13 -12.02 -10.27 6.63
N LEU A 14 -11.80 -10.33 7.95
CA LEU A 14 -12.52 -11.27 8.83
C LEU A 14 -14.05 -11.10 8.81
N GLY A 15 -14.56 -9.90 8.53
CA GLY A 15 -16.01 -9.68 8.37
C GLY A 15 -16.64 -10.51 7.24
N THR A 16 -15.83 -10.88 6.23
CA THR A 16 -16.28 -11.71 5.11
C THR A 16 -16.58 -13.16 5.49
N LEU A 17 -16.14 -13.62 6.67
CA LEU A 17 -16.51 -14.94 7.18
C LEU A 17 -18.02 -15.04 7.45
N LEU A 18 -18.65 -13.91 7.78
CA LEU A 18 -20.09 -13.83 8.03
C LEU A 18 -20.85 -13.32 6.81
N SER A 19 -20.35 -12.27 6.15
CA SER A 19 -21.04 -11.61 5.04
C SER A 19 -20.81 -12.24 3.67
N GLY A 20 -19.79 -13.08 3.53
CA GLY A 20 -19.24 -13.50 2.24
C GLY A 20 -18.26 -12.49 1.63
N VAL A 21 -17.58 -12.94 0.56
CA VAL A 21 -16.62 -12.14 -0.23
C VAL A 21 -17.37 -11.08 -1.05
N TYR A 22 -16.83 -9.86 -1.10
CA TYR A 22 -17.44 -8.75 -1.84
C TYR A 22 -16.41 -7.93 -2.63
N ILE A 23 -16.90 -7.11 -3.56
CA ILE A 23 -16.08 -6.16 -4.33
C ILE A 23 -16.29 -4.78 -3.73
N GLU A 24 -15.19 -4.15 -3.32
CA GLU A 24 -15.18 -2.77 -2.87
C GLU A 24 -14.85 -1.85 -4.05
N LEU A 25 -15.57 -0.73 -4.14
CA LEU A 25 -15.38 0.28 -5.18
C LEU A 25 -14.94 1.58 -4.52
N GLN A 26 -13.77 2.08 -4.90
CA GLN A 26 -13.30 3.40 -4.51
C GLN A 26 -13.47 4.38 -5.70
N PRO A 27 -14.33 5.40 -5.59
CA PRO A 27 -14.47 6.40 -6.64
C PRO A 27 -13.21 7.26 -6.80
N GLY A 28 -12.79 7.50 -8.04
CA GLY A 28 -11.77 8.49 -8.36
C GLY A 28 -12.37 9.90 -8.51
N ALA A 29 -11.59 10.94 -8.21
CA ALA A 29 -12.02 12.33 -8.38
C ALA A 29 -11.82 12.88 -9.81
N LYS A 30 -11.15 12.12 -10.69
CA LYS A 30 -10.77 12.55 -12.05
C LYS A 30 -10.92 11.40 -13.04
N GLY A 31 -11.12 11.73 -14.31
CA GLY A 31 -11.23 10.78 -15.42
C GLY A 31 -12.59 10.82 -16.12
N SER A 32 -12.66 10.23 -17.32
CA SER A 32 -13.91 9.97 -18.03
C SER A 32 -14.49 8.61 -17.61
N LYS A 33 -15.80 8.43 -17.77
CA LYS A 33 -16.45 7.14 -17.55
C LYS A 33 -15.77 6.07 -18.41
N MET A 34 -15.39 4.95 -17.78
CA MET A 34 -14.92 3.74 -18.45
C MET A 34 -15.90 2.59 -18.18
N ASP A 35 -15.99 1.64 -19.11
CA ASP A 35 -16.84 0.45 -18.98
C ASP A 35 -16.05 -0.80 -18.57
N LYS A 36 -14.72 -0.69 -18.46
CA LYS A 36 -13.81 -1.76 -18.05
C LYS A 36 -12.84 -1.23 -17.00
N TYR A 37 -12.67 -1.99 -15.93
CA TYR A 37 -11.76 -1.70 -14.83
C TYR A 37 -11.03 -2.98 -14.43
N ASP A 38 -9.75 -2.84 -14.11
CA ASP A 38 -8.97 -3.93 -13.54
C ASP A 38 -9.34 -4.11 -12.07
N LEU A 39 -9.66 -5.34 -11.69
CA LEU A 39 -9.95 -5.67 -10.31
C LEU A 39 -8.63 -5.91 -9.57
N LEU A 40 -8.38 -5.13 -8.52
CA LEU A 40 -7.24 -5.36 -7.64
C LEU A 40 -7.50 -6.56 -6.72
N ASP A 41 -6.50 -7.44 -6.59
CA ASP A 41 -6.58 -8.63 -5.72
C ASP A 41 -6.58 -8.29 -4.23
N SER A 42 -5.88 -7.23 -3.86
CA SER A 42 -5.84 -6.67 -2.51
C SER A 42 -6.22 -5.19 -2.53
N PRO A 43 -6.85 -4.68 -1.46
CA PRO A 43 -7.07 -3.25 -1.33
C PRO A 43 -5.72 -2.51 -1.24
N PRO A 44 -5.61 -1.31 -1.83
CA PRO A 44 -4.41 -0.50 -1.68
C PRO A 44 -4.21 -0.11 -0.21
N LEU A 45 -2.97 -0.13 0.27
CA LEU A 45 -2.63 0.18 1.66
C LEU A 45 -2.92 1.64 2.04
N ALA A 46 -2.91 2.53 1.07
CA ALA A 46 -3.29 3.93 1.25
C ALA A 46 -4.18 4.38 0.09
N PRO A 47 -5.28 5.08 0.36
CA PRO A 47 -6.11 5.63 -0.69
C PRO A 47 -5.34 6.72 -1.47
N PRO A 48 -5.68 7.00 -2.74
CA PRO A 48 -4.96 7.99 -3.55
C PRO A 48 -4.97 9.41 -2.98
N ASP A 49 -5.96 9.75 -2.16
CA ASP A 49 -6.14 11.04 -1.49
C ASP A 49 -5.63 11.04 -0.05
N ALA A 50 -4.92 9.99 0.39
CA ALA A 50 -4.29 9.94 1.69
C ALA A 50 -3.37 11.16 1.88
N LYS A 51 -3.63 11.95 2.94
CA LYS A 51 -2.76 13.07 3.31
C LYS A 51 -1.39 12.55 3.69
N GLY A 52 -0.34 13.11 3.10
CA GLY A 52 1.02 12.65 3.34
C GLY A 52 1.96 12.91 2.18
N ILE A 53 3.17 12.37 2.29
CA ILE A 53 4.18 12.38 1.23
C ILE A 53 4.41 10.93 0.77
N ARG A 54 4.43 10.72 -0.54
CA ARG A 54 4.89 9.47 -1.14
C ARG A 54 6.32 9.62 -1.63
N VAL A 55 7.18 8.69 -1.27
CA VAL A 55 8.60 8.70 -1.64
C VAL A 55 8.96 7.37 -2.27
N ILE A 56 9.78 7.41 -3.33
CA ILE A 56 10.36 6.22 -3.95
C ILE A 56 11.79 6.09 -3.45
N LEU A 57 12.13 4.92 -2.90
CA LEU A 57 13.48 4.61 -2.44
C LEU A 57 14.09 3.54 -3.32
N ASP A 58 15.31 3.79 -3.80
CA ASP A 58 16.10 2.86 -4.58
C ASP A 58 17.17 2.18 -3.72
N SER A 59 17.24 0.85 -3.78
CA SER A 59 18.27 0.08 -3.07
C SER A 59 18.90 -0.98 -3.95
N LYS A 60 20.23 -1.10 -3.89
CA LYS A 60 21.03 -2.16 -4.55
C LYS A 60 20.93 -3.52 -3.86
N LYS A 61 20.41 -3.56 -2.64
CA LYS A 61 20.11 -4.79 -1.91
C LYS A 61 18.61 -4.90 -1.82
N ALA A 62 18.05 -5.97 -2.38
CA ALA A 62 16.67 -6.35 -2.12
C ALA A 62 16.57 -6.76 -0.64
N GLY A 63 16.33 -5.77 0.23
CA GLY A 63 15.91 -6.05 1.60
C GLY A 63 14.53 -6.69 1.58
N GLN A 64 14.21 -7.52 2.58
CA GLN A 64 12.89 -8.13 2.79
C GLN A 64 11.84 -7.10 3.22
N LEU A 65 11.69 -6.01 2.49
CA LEU A 65 10.62 -5.05 2.74
C LEU A 65 9.35 -5.53 2.07
N SER A 66 8.31 -5.65 2.89
CA SER A 66 6.99 -6.13 2.51
C SER A 66 6.00 -4.98 2.57
N PRO A 67 4.97 -4.97 1.71
CA PRO A 67 3.85 -4.05 1.86
C PRO A 67 3.32 -4.09 3.30
N GLY A 68 3.18 -2.92 3.92
CA GLY A 68 2.74 -2.75 5.31
C GLY A 68 3.86 -2.55 6.33
N ASP A 69 5.12 -2.86 5.99
CA ASP A 69 6.25 -2.66 6.90
C ASP A 69 6.34 -1.18 7.35
N PRO A 70 6.64 -0.92 8.64
CA PRO A 70 6.58 0.43 9.18
C PRO A 70 7.76 1.28 8.71
N VAL A 71 7.47 2.50 8.27
CA VAL A 71 8.50 3.54 8.09
C VAL A 71 8.69 4.24 9.42
N LEU A 72 9.92 4.25 9.93
CA LEU A 72 10.25 4.79 11.24
C LEU A 72 11.08 6.08 11.11
N PHE A 73 10.76 7.06 11.95
CA PHE A 73 11.60 8.22 12.20
C PHE A 73 11.92 8.30 13.70
N ARG A 74 13.20 8.21 14.06
CA ARG A 74 13.65 8.21 15.46
C ARG A 74 12.90 7.21 16.37
N GLY A 75 12.57 6.04 15.82
CA GLY A 75 11.84 4.98 16.54
C GLY A 75 10.31 5.11 16.51
N TYR A 76 9.76 6.21 16.01
CA TYR A 76 8.31 6.40 15.88
C TYR A 76 7.83 6.00 14.49
N ARG A 77 6.70 5.29 14.41
CA ARG A 77 6.07 4.97 13.14
C ARG A 77 5.48 6.23 12.52
N VAL A 78 6.01 6.61 11.37
CA VAL A 78 5.56 7.79 10.59
C VAL A 78 4.89 7.38 9.29
N GLY A 79 4.88 6.09 8.96
CA GLY A 79 4.36 5.64 7.68
C GLY A 79 4.38 4.13 7.50
N SER A 80 4.19 3.71 6.25
CA SER A 80 4.31 2.33 5.82
C SER A 80 4.78 2.20 4.38
N VAL A 81 5.43 1.08 4.08
CA VAL A 81 5.71 0.66 2.72
C VAL A 81 4.39 0.32 2.02
N GLU A 82 4.08 1.00 0.91
CA GLU A 82 2.92 0.71 0.05
C GLU A 82 3.22 -0.48 -0.87
N THR A 83 4.35 -0.42 -1.59
CA THR A 83 4.76 -1.46 -2.55
C THR A 83 6.27 -1.60 -2.61
N SER A 84 6.73 -2.79 -3.01
CA SER A 84 8.14 -3.08 -3.32
C SER A 84 8.19 -3.72 -4.70
N THR A 85 8.97 -3.14 -5.61
CA THR A 85 9.13 -3.65 -6.97
C THR A 85 10.60 -3.82 -7.26
N PHE A 86 10.97 -4.97 -7.84
CA PHE A 86 12.35 -5.27 -8.19
C PHE A 86 12.57 -5.06 -9.69
N ASP A 87 13.46 -4.15 -10.04
CA ASP A 87 13.96 -3.98 -11.41
C ASP A 87 15.14 -4.93 -11.65
N THR A 88 14.91 -5.92 -12.52
CA THR A 88 15.91 -6.94 -12.87
C THR A 88 17.05 -6.41 -13.73
N GLN A 89 16.88 -5.29 -14.44
CA GLN A 89 17.91 -4.74 -15.33
C GLN A 89 18.97 -3.98 -14.53
N ASN A 90 18.53 -3.16 -13.58
CA ASN A 90 19.42 -2.37 -12.74
C ASN A 90 19.75 -3.05 -11.41
N ALA A 91 19.09 -4.18 -11.10
CA ALA A 91 19.14 -4.84 -9.80
C ALA A 91 18.79 -3.87 -8.64
N ILE A 92 17.83 -2.98 -8.89
CA ILE A 92 17.37 -1.96 -7.93
C ILE A 92 15.97 -2.32 -7.46
N SER A 93 15.74 -2.22 -6.15
CA SER A 93 14.40 -2.29 -5.58
C SER A 93 13.85 -0.89 -5.40
N ALA A 94 12.70 -0.60 -6.01
CA ALA A 94 11.93 0.61 -5.81
C ALA A 94 10.88 0.38 -4.72
N ILE A 95 10.91 1.18 -3.67
CA ILE A 95 10.00 1.08 -2.53
C ILE A 95 9.17 2.35 -2.47
N ASN A 96 7.86 2.23 -2.65
CA ASN A 96 6.94 3.35 -2.44
C ASN A 96 6.54 3.37 -0.97
N CYS A 97 6.78 4.49 -0.30
CA CYS A 97 6.46 4.71 1.10
C CYS A 97 5.48 5.86 1.25
N SER A 98 4.41 5.68 2.03
CA SER A 98 3.58 6.79 2.49
C SER A 98 4.02 7.26 3.87
N SER A 99 4.19 8.57 4.02
CA SER A 99 4.45 9.24 5.29
C SER A 99 3.22 10.02 5.74
N MET A 100 2.80 9.87 6.98
CA MET A 100 1.79 10.73 7.60
C MET A 100 2.32 12.15 7.78
N HIS A 101 1.46 13.14 7.54
CA HIS A 101 1.73 14.58 7.60
C HIS A 101 2.31 15.10 8.94
N LEU A 102 2.46 14.28 9.97
CA LEU A 102 2.90 14.65 11.32
C LEU A 102 4.37 15.13 11.44
N MET A 103 5.07 15.40 10.33
CA MET A 103 6.48 15.83 10.32
C MET A 103 6.72 17.26 9.82
N THR A 104 5.69 18.05 9.49
CA THR A 104 5.89 19.46 9.09
C THR A 104 5.73 20.48 10.24
N ASP A 105 5.34 20.04 11.44
CA ASP A 105 5.03 20.93 12.57
C ASP A 105 6.07 20.84 13.73
N TRP A 106 7.32 20.49 13.43
CA TRP A 106 8.44 20.45 14.39
C TRP A 106 9.64 21.26 13.93
#